data_AF-A0A9Q0YG91-F1
#
_entry.id   AF-A0A9Q0YG91-F1
#
_cell.length_a   1.000
_cell.length_b   1.000
_cell.length_c   1.000
_cell.angle_alpha   90.00
_cell.angle_beta   90.00
_cell.angle_gamma   90.00
#
_symmetry.space_group_name_H-M   'P 1'
#
loop_
_entity.id
_entity.type
_entity.pdbx_description
1 polymer ?
#
loop_
_entity_poly.entity_id
_entity_poly.type
_entity_poly.pdbx_seq_one_letter_code
_entity_poly.pdbx_strand_id
1 'polypeptide(L)'
;MGDDPKWFLAHVEVEAPSLSKVLHFPYHKMLPDRDGKTEGKLRPVETHEKETYHISVKTADVKGAGTNSKVYIKLFGKKGVTGLKFLENPVQEGDKFERGNTDVFILHNVKNVGAISRVRIGHDNSGSYSGWLLAHVEIASASLKKTLFFPCNMWLADNEGDGKTERELEPVEKHETETYHVYVRTADFKGAGTDCKVYINLIGENGQTGDKETYYVSVKTADVRGAGTNSKVHIQLFGKKGVTGQDLQTWSPWHEPTWRLLEHSLGC
;
A
#
# COMPACT_ATOMS: atom_id res chain seq x y z
N MET A 1 31.54 -13.98 -62.49
CA MET A 1 31.02 -13.05 -61.47
C MET A 1 30.31 -13.90 -60.45
N GLY A 2 30.91 -14.12 -59.28
CA GLY A 2 30.27 -14.86 -58.20
C GLY A 2 29.31 -13.92 -57.46
N ASP A 3 28.10 -14.38 -57.18
CA ASP A 3 27.18 -13.66 -56.30
C ASP A 3 27.85 -13.43 -54.95
N ASP A 4 27.89 -12.19 -54.48
CA ASP A 4 28.33 -11.88 -53.14
C ASP A 4 27.46 -12.66 -52.13
N PRO A 5 28.05 -13.30 -51.10
CA PRO A 5 27.30 -14.10 -50.16
C PRO A 5 26.32 -13.23 -49.39
N LYS A 6 25.02 -13.47 -49.62
CA LYS A 6 23.93 -12.86 -48.85
C LYS A 6 23.80 -13.60 -47.53
N TRP A 7 23.83 -12.87 -46.42
CA TRP A 7 23.69 -13.44 -45.09
C TRP A 7 22.62 -12.69 -44.28
N PHE A 8 21.98 -13.39 -43.36
CA PHE A 8 20.94 -12.83 -42.49
C PHE A 8 21.52 -12.53 -41.11
N LEU A 9 21.54 -11.26 -40.71
CA LEU A 9 21.92 -10.89 -39.35
C LEU A 9 20.65 -10.80 -38.50
N ALA A 10 20.44 -11.81 -37.66
CA ALA A 10 19.30 -11.84 -36.73
C ALA A 10 19.51 -10.91 -35.54
N HIS A 11 20.56 -11.15 -34.76
CA HIS A 11 20.90 -10.40 -33.57
C HIS A 11 22.42 -10.42 -33.33
N VAL A 12 22.93 -9.41 -32.62
CA VAL A 12 24.29 -9.38 -32.07
C VAL A 12 24.19 -9.32 -30.55
N GLU A 13 25.00 -10.11 -29.85
CA GLU A 13 25.16 -10.02 -28.39
C GLU A 13 26.57 -9.49 -28.09
N VAL A 14 26.65 -8.55 -27.17
CA VAL A 14 27.93 -8.01 -26.70
C VAL A 14 27.97 -8.16 -25.19
N GLU A 15 28.86 -9.01 -24.71
CA GLU A 15 29.19 -9.08 -23.30
C GLU A 15 29.95 -7.81 -22.89
N ALA A 16 29.47 -7.13 -21.85
CA ALA A 16 30.10 -5.96 -21.26
C ALA A 16 30.57 -6.32 -19.84
N PRO A 17 31.79 -6.86 -19.66
CA PRO A 17 32.27 -7.34 -18.36
C PRO A 17 32.25 -6.27 -17.27
N SER A 18 32.63 -5.04 -17.62
CA SER A 18 32.62 -3.89 -16.71
C SER A 18 31.22 -3.51 -16.21
N LEU A 19 30.17 -3.88 -16.94
CA LEU A 19 28.77 -3.67 -16.57
C LEU A 19 28.11 -4.94 -16.02
N SER A 20 28.80 -6.09 -16.07
CA SER A 20 28.24 -7.41 -15.77
C SER A 20 26.91 -7.65 -16.49
N LYS A 21 26.83 -7.28 -17.78
CA LYS A 21 25.62 -7.36 -18.61
C LYS A 21 25.94 -7.89 -20.01
N VAL A 22 24.96 -8.54 -20.62
CA VAL A 22 24.94 -8.82 -22.07
C VAL A 22 24.03 -7.79 -22.74
N LEU A 23 24.54 -7.07 -23.72
CA LEU A 23 23.79 -6.13 -24.54
C LEU A 23 23.28 -6.85 -25.78
N HIS A 24 21.98 -6.80 -26.03
CA HIS A 24 21.38 -7.44 -27.20
C HIS A 24 21.03 -6.38 -28.25
N PHE A 25 21.40 -6.65 -29.49
CA PHE A 25 21.21 -5.77 -30.63
C PHE A 25 20.47 -6.53 -31.73
N PRO A 26 19.12 -6.53 -31.71
CA PRO A 26 18.34 -7.14 -32.79
C PRO A 26 18.53 -6.36 -34.10
N TYR A 27 18.64 -7.07 -35.23
CA TYR A 27 18.77 -6.46 -36.56
C TYR A 27 17.75 -7.02 -37.56
N HIS A 28 17.61 -8.34 -37.65
CA HIS A 28 16.65 -9.08 -38.49
C HIS A 28 16.60 -8.63 -39.97
N LYS A 29 17.75 -8.47 -40.62
CA LYS A 29 17.84 -8.08 -42.04
C LYS A 29 18.90 -8.87 -42.78
N MET A 30 18.71 -9.01 -44.09
CA MET A 30 19.73 -9.51 -45.02
C MET A 30 20.81 -8.43 -45.23
N LEU A 31 22.05 -8.89 -45.39
CA LEU A 31 23.22 -8.11 -45.77
C LEU A 31 23.91 -8.82 -46.96
N PRO A 32 24.26 -8.11 -48.05
CA PRO A 32 23.90 -6.72 -48.34
C PRO A 32 22.37 -6.51 -48.38
N ASP A 33 21.89 -5.32 -48.01
CA ASP A 33 20.47 -4.99 -48.12
C ASP A 33 20.05 -4.75 -49.59
N ARG A 34 18.81 -4.31 -49.82
CA ARG A 34 18.28 -4.09 -51.19
C ARG A 34 19.05 -3.03 -51.97
N ASP A 35 19.71 -2.11 -51.27
CA ASP A 35 20.49 -1.02 -51.86
C ASP A 35 21.99 -1.37 -51.94
N GLY A 36 22.36 -2.62 -51.63
CA GLY A 36 23.74 -3.11 -51.64
C GLY A 36 24.53 -2.72 -50.39
N LYS A 37 23.89 -2.19 -49.34
CA LYS A 37 24.58 -1.77 -48.13
C LYS A 37 24.91 -2.98 -47.25
N THR A 38 26.19 -3.10 -46.88
CA THR A 38 26.73 -4.23 -46.10
C THR A 38 26.82 -3.96 -44.60
N GLU A 39 26.45 -2.77 -44.15
CA GLU A 39 26.54 -2.32 -42.76
C GLU A 39 25.19 -1.80 -42.22
N GLY A 40 25.00 -1.89 -40.91
CA GLY A 40 23.79 -1.44 -40.24
C GLY A 40 24.09 -0.76 -38.90
N LYS A 41 23.32 0.27 -38.55
CA LYS A 41 23.40 0.91 -37.23
C LYS A 41 22.57 0.11 -36.23
N LEU A 42 23.25 -0.49 -35.26
CA LEU A 42 22.62 -1.24 -34.18
C LEU A 42 22.32 -0.33 -32.98
N ARG A 43 21.22 -0.61 -32.25
CA ARG A 43 20.89 0.00 -30.97
C ARG A 43 20.70 -1.10 -29.94
N PRO A 44 21.30 -0.98 -28.73
CA PRO A 44 21.10 -1.98 -27.71
C PRO A 44 19.64 -1.91 -27.23
N VAL A 45 19.07 -3.08 -26.97
CA VAL A 45 17.80 -3.22 -26.29
C VAL A 45 18.09 -3.75 -24.90
N GLU A 46 17.55 -3.09 -23.87
CA GLU A 46 17.64 -3.61 -22.51
C GLU A 46 16.84 -4.91 -22.42
N THR A 47 17.53 -6.05 -22.29
CA THR A 47 16.92 -7.30 -21.89
C THR A 47 16.74 -7.27 -20.38
N HIS A 48 15.57 -6.83 -19.95
CA HIS A 48 15.20 -6.98 -18.56
C HIS A 48 14.80 -8.42 -18.29
N GLU A 49 15.43 -9.03 -17.28
CA GLU A 49 14.91 -10.24 -16.65
C GLU A 49 13.41 -10.07 -16.41
N LYS A 50 12.63 -11.05 -16.86
CA LYS A 50 11.17 -11.05 -16.70
C LYS A 50 10.79 -11.87 -15.49
N GLU A 51 9.69 -11.49 -14.87
CA GLU A 51 9.16 -12.14 -13.67
C GLU A 51 7.63 -12.10 -13.66
N THR A 52 7.04 -13.05 -12.91
CA THR A 52 5.62 -13.11 -12.61
C THR A 52 5.38 -12.56 -11.19
N TYR A 53 4.50 -11.56 -11.08
CA TYR A 53 4.07 -11.01 -9.79
C TYR A 53 2.64 -11.45 -9.48
N HIS A 54 2.43 -12.00 -8.29
CA HIS A 54 1.12 -12.26 -7.71
C HIS A 54 0.74 -11.08 -6.83
N ILE A 55 -0.35 -10.40 -7.16
CA ILE A 55 -0.82 -9.18 -6.51
C ILE A 55 -2.19 -9.45 -5.94
N SER A 56 -2.33 -9.32 -4.63
CA SER A 56 -3.61 -9.39 -3.93
C SER A 56 -3.98 -7.98 -3.48
N VAL A 57 -5.21 -7.57 -3.76
CA VAL A 57 -5.72 -6.23 -3.44
C VAL A 57 -6.95 -6.38 -2.56
N LYS A 58 -6.93 -5.74 -1.39
CA LYS A 58 -8.06 -5.74 -0.46
C LYS A 58 -8.80 -4.41 -0.51
N THR A 59 -10.07 -4.44 -0.90
CA THR A 59 -10.98 -3.32 -0.68
C THR A 59 -11.50 -3.35 0.76
N ALA A 60 -11.60 -2.17 1.40
CA ALA A 60 -12.10 -2.08 2.77
C ALA A 60 -13.56 -2.55 2.89
N ASP A 61 -13.92 -3.11 4.05
CA ASP A 61 -15.30 -3.50 4.35
C ASP A 61 -16.11 -2.32 4.92
N VAL A 62 -16.26 -1.29 4.10
CA VAL A 62 -17.05 -0.09 4.41
C VAL A 62 -18.05 0.15 3.29
N LYS A 63 -19.27 0.62 3.63
CA LYS A 63 -20.29 0.92 2.63
C LYS A 63 -19.76 1.94 1.61
N GLY A 64 -19.87 1.63 0.32
CA GLY A 64 -19.40 2.50 -0.76
C GLY A 64 -17.89 2.40 -1.06
N ALA A 65 -17.17 1.49 -0.40
CA ALA A 65 -15.73 1.34 -0.56
C ALA A 65 -15.28 0.80 -1.93
N GLY A 66 -16.18 0.19 -2.71
CA GLY A 66 -15.85 -0.43 -3.99
C GLY A 66 -15.78 0.56 -5.16
N THR A 67 -15.11 0.16 -6.24
CA THR A 67 -14.91 1.01 -7.43
C THR A 67 -15.18 0.28 -8.73
N ASN A 68 -15.77 1.01 -9.68
CA ASN A 68 -15.92 0.56 -11.07
C ASN A 68 -14.81 1.07 -12.00
N SER A 69 -13.87 1.87 -11.49
CA SER A 69 -12.75 2.40 -12.28
C SER A 69 -11.71 1.32 -12.59
N LYS A 70 -10.88 1.57 -13.60
CA LYS A 70 -9.77 0.67 -13.94
C LYS A 70 -8.59 0.91 -13.00
N VAL A 71 -8.34 -0.07 -12.12
CA VAL A 71 -7.22 -0.04 -11.19
C VAL A 71 -5.92 -0.41 -11.90
N TYR A 72 -4.84 0.30 -11.57
CA TYR A 72 -3.49 0.02 -12.06
C TYR A 72 -2.46 0.02 -10.94
N ILE A 73 -1.32 -0.62 -11.21
CA ILE A 73 -0.17 -0.64 -10.33
C ILE A 73 1.14 -0.40 -11.09
N LYS A 74 2.13 0.16 -10.39
CA LYS A 74 3.51 0.32 -10.84
C LYS A 74 4.47 -0.07 -9.71
N LEU A 75 5.46 -0.91 -10.00
CA LEU A 75 6.41 -1.40 -9.02
C LEU A 75 7.75 -0.66 -9.15
N PHE A 76 8.32 -0.28 -8.03
CA PHE A 76 9.64 0.35 -7.94
C PHE A 76 10.55 -0.52 -7.10
N GLY A 77 11.74 -0.82 -7.61
CA GLY A 77 12.72 -1.62 -6.88
C GLY A 77 14.15 -1.38 -7.34
N LYS A 78 15.08 -2.10 -6.71
CA LYS A 78 16.54 -1.92 -6.91
C LYS A 78 17.01 -2.06 -8.36
N LYS A 79 16.34 -2.91 -9.17
CA LYS A 79 16.67 -3.13 -10.60
C LYS A 79 15.87 -2.21 -11.55
N GLY A 80 15.11 -1.26 -11.02
CA GLY A 80 14.40 -0.24 -11.78
C GLY A 80 12.90 -0.20 -11.49
N VAL A 81 12.13 0.26 -12.47
CA VAL A 81 10.70 0.52 -12.34
C VAL A 81 9.94 -0.18 -13.47
N THR A 82 8.76 -0.72 -13.18
CA THR A 82 7.87 -1.26 -14.22
C THR A 82 7.19 -0.13 -15.00
N GLY A 83 6.63 -0.47 -16.16
CA GLY A 83 5.53 0.33 -16.73
C GLY A 83 4.28 0.25 -15.86
N LEU A 84 3.29 1.09 -16.16
CA LEU A 84 1.96 1.01 -15.55
C LEU A 84 1.27 -0.29 -16.03
N LYS A 85 0.65 -1.02 -15.10
CA LYS A 85 -0.04 -2.28 -15.35
C LYS A 85 -1.46 -2.21 -14.80
N PHE A 86 -2.44 -2.33 -15.68
CA PHE A 86 -3.84 -2.46 -15.25
C PHE A 86 -4.07 -3.84 -14.62
N LEU A 87 -4.80 -3.85 -13.51
CA LEU A 87 -5.14 -5.04 -12.76
C LEU A 87 -6.42 -5.63 -13.32
N GLU A 88 -6.25 -6.41 -14.39
CA GLU A 88 -7.33 -7.11 -15.06
C GLU A 88 -7.19 -8.60 -14.75
N ASN A 89 -8.18 -9.20 -14.05
CA ASN A 89 -8.24 -10.64 -13.87
C ASN A 89 -9.40 -11.26 -14.69
N PRO A 90 -9.17 -11.73 -15.92
CA PRO A 90 -10.25 -12.31 -16.74
C PRO A 90 -10.75 -13.66 -16.22
N VAL A 91 -10.08 -14.27 -15.24
CA VAL A 91 -10.39 -15.63 -14.75
C VAL A 91 -11.28 -15.63 -13.51
N GLN A 92 -11.25 -14.55 -12.71
CA GLN A 92 -12.15 -14.41 -11.57
C GLN A 92 -13.50 -13.89 -12.07
N GLU A 93 -14.55 -14.70 -11.89
CA GLU A 93 -15.92 -14.32 -12.17
C GLU A 93 -16.42 -13.29 -11.13
N GLY A 94 -17.19 -12.31 -11.59
CA GLY A 94 -17.75 -11.24 -10.76
C GLY A 94 -17.06 -9.88 -10.90
N ASP A 95 -17.72 -8.86 -10.35
CA ASP A 95 -17.18 -7.51 -10.27
C ASP A 95 -16.03 -7.46 -9.25
N LYS A 96 -14.96 -6.74 -9.62
CA LYS A 96 -13.71 -6.66 -8.86
C LYS A 96 -13.69 -5.39 -8.04
N PHE A 97 -12.84 -5.40 -7.02
CA PHE A 97 -12.64 -4.26 -6.12
C PHE A 97 -13.90 -3.89 -5.35
N GLU A 98 -14.83 -4.83 -5.18
CA GLU A 98 -16.05 -4.65 -4.40
C GLU A 98 -15.76 -4.55 -2.90
N ARG A 99 -16.69 -3.94 -2.16
CA ARG A 99 -16.60 -3.78 -0.71
C ARG A 99 -16.20 -5.10 -0.04
N GLY A 100 -15.13 -5.06 0.75
CA GLY A 100 -14.66 -6.20 1.54
C GLY A 100 -14.05 -7.34 0.73
N ASN A 101 -14.01 -7.26 -0.60
CA ASN A 101 -13.41 -8.30 -1.43
C ASN A 101 -11.88 -8.24 -1.42
N THR A 102 -11.28 -9.42 -1.59
CA THR A 102 -9.87 -9.57 -1.89
C THR A 102 -9.76 -10.12 -3.30
N ASP A 103 -9.17 -9.33 -4.21
CA ASP A 103 -9.01 -9.70 -5.62
C ASP A 103 -7.55 -10.01 -5.93
N VAL A 104 -7.31 -11.09 -6.68
CA VAL A 104 -5.97 -11.59 -6.97
C VAL A 104 -5.65 -11.45 -8.45
N PHE A 105 -4.46 -10.97 -8.78
CA PHE A 105 -3.98 -10.72 -10.14
C PHE A 105 -2.61 -11.36 -10.33
N ILE A 106 -2.39 -11.98 -11.49
CA ILE A 106 -1.10 -12.59 -11.85
C ILE A 106 -0.56 -11.84 -13.07
N LEU A 107 0.49 -11.04 -12.87
CA LEU A 107 1.12 -10.28 -13.93
C LEU A 107 2.33 -11.04 -14.48
N HIS A 108 2.16 -11.68 -15.63
CA HIS A 108 3.24 -12.39 -16.32
C HIS A 108 4.16 -11.47 -17.14
N ASN A 109 5.39 -11.91 -17.37
CA ASN A 109 6.36 -11.25 -18.27
C ASN A 109 6.62 -9.75 -17.93
N VAL A 110 6.55 -9.41 -16.64
CA VAL A 110 6.84 -8.06 -16.13
C VAL A 110 8.34 -7.92 -15.88
N LYS A 111 8.88 -6.70 -16.00
CA LYS A 111 10.28 -6.42 -15.65
C LYS A 111 10.53 -6.82 -14.19
N ASN A 112 11.56 -7.63 -13.96
CA ASN A 112 12.08 -7.90 -12.62
C ASN A 112 12.69 -6.61 -12.05
N VAL A 113 12.06 -6.05 -11.03
CA VAL A 113 12.54 -4.83 -10.35
C VAL A 113 13.44 -5.13 -9.16
N GLY A 114 13.78 -6.39 -8.89
CA GLY A 114 14.54 -6.82 -7.72
C GLY A 114 13.76 -6.60 -6.42
N ALA A 115 14.47 -6.25 -5.35
CA ALA A 115 13.82 -5.88 -4.09
C ALA A 115 12.92 -4.65 -4.30
N ILE A 116 11.62 -4.83 -4.09
CA ILE A 116 10.60 -3.77 -4.24
C ILE A 116 10.72 -2.84 -3.03
N SER A 117 10.89 -1.55 -3.28
CA SER A 117 10.95 -0.51 -2.23
C SER A 117 9.62 0.21 -2.04
N ARG A 118 8.80 0.30 -3.09
CA ARG A 118 7.47 0.91 -3.05
C ARG A 118 6.63 0.49 -4.25
N VAL A 119 5.33 0.69 -4.13
CA VAL A 119 4.38 0.57 -5.25
C VAL A 119 3.62 1.86 -5.44
N ARG A 120 3.19 2.14 -6.67
CA ARG A 120 2.15 3.12 -6.93
C ARG A 120 0.89 2.39 -7.36
N ILE A 121 -0.21 2.63 -6.66
CA ILE A 121 -1.53 2.06 -6.99
C ILE A 121 -2.55 3.18 -7.10
N GLY A 122 -3.46 3.06 -8.07
CA GLY A 122 -4.48 4.05 -8.31
C GLY A 122 -5.49 3.56 -9.34
N HIS A 123 -6.41 4.43 -9.71
CA HIS A 123 -7.43 4.15 -10.72
C HIS A 123 -7.57 5.33 -11.70
N ASP A 124 -8.21 5.08 -12.84
CA ASP A 124 -8.38 6.07 -13.91
C ASP A 124 -9.55 7.03 -13.71
N ASN A 125 -10.21 6.97 -12.55
CA ASN A 125 -11.41 7.75 -12.19
C ASN A 125 -12.57 7.64 -13.19
N SER A 126 -12.62 6.55 -13.96
CA SER A 126 -13.69 6.31 -14.93
C SER A 126 -14.93 5.69 -14.26
N GLY A 127 -16.09 5.89 -14.89
CA GLY A 127 -17.36 5.33 -14.47
C GLY A 127 -18.02 6.06 -13.30
N SER A 128 -19.27 5.69 -13.02
CA SER A 128 -19.97 6.07 -11.79
C SER A 128 -19.48 5.23 -10.62
N TYR A 129 -19.39 5.83 -9.42
CA TYR A 129 -18.77 5.22 -8.24
C TYR A 129 -17.28 4.91 -8.46
N SER A 130 -16.52 5.93 -8.83
CA SER A 130 -15.08 5.84 -9.09
C SER A 130 -14.25 5.84 -7.81
N GLY A 131 -14.74 6.46 -6.74
CA GLY A 131 -14.06 6.49 -5.44
C GLY A 131 -13.82 5.09 -4.87
N TRP A 132 -12.65 4.88 -4.27
CA TRP A 132 -12.23 3.57 -3.82
C TRP A 132 -11.55 3.63 -2.47
N LEU A 133 -12.05 2.89 -1.47
CA LEU A 133 -11.36 2.75 -0.18
C LEU A 133 -10.47 1.51 -0.21
N LEU A 134 -9.22 1.71 -0.59
CA LEU A 134 -8.20 0.66 -0.60
C LEU A 134 -7.74 0.37 0.83
N ALA A 135 -7.87 -0.89 1.28
CA ALA A 135 -7.35 -1.31 2.56
C ALA A 135 -5.84 -1.58 2.48
N HIS A 136 -5.42 -2.52 1.63
CA HIS A 136 -4.01 -2.86 1.45
C HIS A 136 -3.74 -3.62 0.13
N VAL A 137 -2.46 -3.72 -0.22
CA VAL A 137 -1.95 -4.55 -1.32
C VAL A 137 -0.93 -5.55 -0.77
N GLU A 138 -0.96 -6.78 -1.28
CA GLU A 138 0.05 -7.81 -1.00
C GLU A 138 0.70 -8.26 -2.30
N ILE A 139 2.04 -8.40 -2.32
CA ILE A 139 2.79 -8.81 -3.51
C ILE A 139 3.74 -9.95 -3.19
N ALA A 140 3.68 -11.00 -4.01
CA ALA A 140 4.61 -12.12 -4.00
C ALA A 140 5.17 -12.38 -5.40
N SER A 141 6.40 -12.90 -5.47
CA SER A 141 7.03 -13.39 -6.68
C SER A 141 8.12 -14.40 -6.32
N ALA A 142 8.64 -15.15 -7.29
CA ALA A 142 9.68 -16.15 -7.03
C ALA A 142 10.98 -15.53 -6.52
N SER A 143 11.31 -14.30 -6.93
CA SER A 143 12.47 -13.55 -6.46
C SER A 143 12.27 -12.88 -5.10
N LEU A 144 11.01 -12.70 -4.67
CA LEU A 144 10.67 -12.15 -3.36
C LEU A 144 10.70 -13.28 -2.32
N LYS A 145 11.60 -13.14 -1.33
CA LYS A 145 11.75 -14.13 -0.24
C LYS A 145 10.54 -14.21 0.69
N LYS A 146 9.71 -13.16 0.73
CA LYS A 146 8.49 -13.05 1.53
C LYS A 146 7.42 -12.26 0.77
N THR A 147 6.16 -12.51 1.08
CA THR A 147 5.06 -11.64 0.65
C THR A 147 5.24 -10.26 1.27
N LEU A 148 5.24 -9.22 0.44
CA LEU A 148 5.31 -7.84 0.86
C LEU A 148 3.90 -7.30 1.09
N PHE A 149 3.70 -6.57 2.19
CA PHE A 149 2.42 -6.01 2.59
C PHE A 149 2.49 -4.48 2.57
N PHE A 150 1.55 -3.85 1.86
CA PHE A 150 1.49 -2.41 1.62
C PHE A 150 0.15 -1.87 2.15
N PRO A 151 0.08 -1.39 3.39
CA PRO A 151 -1.15 -0.81 3.95
C PRO A 151 -1.50 0.50 3.24
N CYS A 152 -2.79 0.79 3.12
CA CYS A 152 -3.27 2.06 2.58
C CYS A 152 -4.37 2.67 3.47
N ASN A 153 -5.46 1.94 3.70
CA ASN A 153 -6.65 2.36 4.48
C ASN A 153 -7.14 3.78 4.18
N MET A 154 -7.08 4.21 2.93
CA MET A 154 -7.39 5.59 2.53
C MET A 154 -8.25 5.62 1.27
N TRP A 155 -9.13 6.62 1.19
CA TRP A 155 -9.92 6.88 0.00
C TRP A 155 -9.00 7.36 -1.13
N LEU A 156 -9.10 6.66 -2.27
CA LEU A 156 -8.59 7.05 -3.57
C LEU A 156 -9.79 7.57 -4.36
N ALA A 157 -10.02 8.88 -4.29
CA ALA A 157 -11.20 9.54 -4.86
C ALA A 157 -10.89 11.03 -5.03
N ASP A 158 -11.46 11.67 -6.05
CA ASP A 158 -11.32 13.12 -6.25
C ASP A 158 -12.27 13.95 -5.36
N ASN A 159 -13.32 13.32 -4.84
CA ASN A 159 -14.36 13.92 -4.03
C ASN A 159 -14.36 13.47 -2.55
N GLU A 160 -13.48 12.54 -2.16
CA GLU A 160 -13.32 12.04 -0.78
C GLU A 160 -11.85 12.03 -0.35
N GLY A 161 -11.58 11.81 0.94
CA GLY A 161 -10.22 11.76 1.47
C GLY A 161 -9.45 13.07 1.25
N ASP A 162 -8.29 12.99 0.59
CA ASP A 162 -7.48 14.16 0.20
C ASP A 162 -7.61 14.53 -1.29
N GLY A 163 -8.62 13.99 -1.99
CA GLY A 163 -8.87 14.29 -3.40
C GLY A 163 -7.91 13.62 -4.39
N LYS A 164 -7.10 12.64 -3.95
CA LYS A 164 -6.17 11.91 -4.83
C LYS A 164 -6.70 10.54 -5.21
N THR A 165 -6.50 10.15 -6.46
CA THR A 165 -6.90 8.84 -7.03
C THR A 165 -5.75 7.85 -7.16
N GLU A 166 -4.54 8.22 -6.72
CA GLU A 166 -3.36 7.35 -6.67
C GLU A 166 -2.50 7.59 -5.42
N ARG A 167 -1.77 6.56 -4.99
CA ARG A 167 -0.83 6.59 -3.87
C ARG A 167 0.45 5.83 -4.17
N GLU A 168 1.54 6.33 -3.60
CA GLU A 168 2.75 5.54 -3.41
C GLU A 168 2.76 4.95 -2.01
N LEU A 169 2.96 3.63 -1.91
CA LEU A 169 2.94 2.85 -0.67
C LEU A 169 4.27 2.14 -0.50
N GLU A 170 4.78 2.11 0.73
CA GLU A 170 5.99 1.38 1.10
C GLU A 170 5.62 0.07 1.82
N PRO A 171 6.41 -0.99 1.66
CA PRO A 171 6.11 -2.25 2.31
C PRO A 171 6.43 -2.16 3.80
N VAL A 172 5.55 -2.70 4.64
CA VAL A 172 5.79 -2.87 6.08
C VAL A 172 5.82 -4.35 6.44
N GLU A 173 6.34 -4.68 7.61
CA GLU A 173 6.17 -6.02 8.15
C GLU A 173 4.71 -6.20 8.56
N LYS A 174 4.09 -7.26 8.03
CA LYS A 174 2.72 -7.60 8.39
C LYS A 174 2.73 -8.16 9.81
N HIS A 175 2.49 -7.29 10.79
CA HIS A 175 2.16 -7.70 12.14
C HIS A 175 0.67 -8.07 12.19
N GLU A 176 0.30 -9.03 13.04
CA GLU A 176 -1.10 -9.29 13.33
C GLU A 176 -1.72 -8.00 13.88
N THR A 177 -2.68 -7.42 13.14
CA THR A 177 -3.42 -6.24 13.59
C THR A 177 -4.29 -6.64 14.77
N GLU A 178 -4.06 -6.01 15.93
CA GLU A 178 -4.95 -6.09 17.08
C GLU A 178 -5.96 -4.94 16.99
N THR A 179 -7.26 -5.26 17.02
CA THR A 179 -8.32 -4.25 17.01
C THR A 179 -8.51 -3.70 18.42
N TYR A 180 -8.22 -2.42 18.62
CA TYR A 180 -8.47 -1.73 19.87
C TYR A 180 -9.86 -1.09 19.87
N HIS A 181 -10.73 -1.55 20.76
CA HIS A 181 -11.99 -0.86 21.06
C HIS A 181 -11.75 0.20 22.12
N VAL A 182 -11.81 1.48 21.76
CA VAL A 182 -11.69 2.59 22.70
C VAL A 182 -13.07 3.06 23.13
N TYR A 183 -13.34 3.00 24.43
CA TYR A 183 -14.56 3.54 25.02
C TYR A 183 -14.23 4.79 25.83
N VAL A 184 -14.87 5.90 25.48
CA VAL A 184 -14.76 7.16 26.23
C VAL A 184 -15.96 7.26 27.18
N ARG A 185 -15.71 7.41 28.48
CA ARG A 185 -16.76 7.61 29.49
C ARG A 185 -16.53 8.92 30.22
N THR A 186 -17.55 9.75 30.26
CA THR A 186 -17.61 10.91 31.16
C THR A 186 -18.34 10.54 32.46
N ALA A 187 -18.30 11.41 33.46
CA ALA A 187 -19.04 11.19 34.71
C ALA A 187 -20.57 11.16 34.50
N ASP A 188 -21.31 10.66 35.49
CA ASP A 188 -22.77 10.43 35.42
C ASP A 188 -23.63 11.56 36.02
N PHE A 189 -23.02 12.68 36.38
CA PHE A 189 -23.74 13.84 36.90
C PHE A 189 -24.01 14.90 35.83
N LYS A 190 -24.98 15.79 36.12
CA LYS A 190 -25.38 16.88 35.23
C LYS A 190 -24.18 17.78 34.91
N GLY A 191 -23.87 17.94 33.63
CA GLY A 191 -22.71 18.73 33.20
C GLY A 191 -21.42 17.92 33.16
N ALA A 192 -21.46 16.68 32.69
CA ALA A 192 -20.28 15.84 32.49
C ALA A 192 -19.91 15.55 31.01
N GLY A 193 -20.75 15.86 30.01
CA GLY A 193 -20.43 15.59 28.57
C GLY A 193 -19.67 16.68 27.81
N THR A 194 -18.81 16.35 26.85
CA THR A 194 -17.98 17.33 26.11
C THR A 194 -18.51 17.69 24.72
N ASP A 195 -18.20 18.89 24.25
CA ASP A 195 -18.33 19.37 22.86
C ASP A 195 -16.97 19.47 22.13
N CYS A 196 -15.88 19.15 22.82
CA CYS A 196 -14.52 19.21 22.27
C CYS A 196 -14.21 18.00 21.40
N LYS A 197 -13.32 18.19 20.42
CA LYS A 197 -12.73 17.08 19.66
C LYS A 197 -11.82 16.28 20.59
N VAL A 198 -12.09 14.98 20.70
CA VAL A 198 -11.26 14.04 21.44
C VAL A 198 -10.25 13.43 20.49
N TYR A 199 -8.98 13.48 20.85
CA TYR A 199 -7.89 12.89 20.08
C TYR A 199 -7.30 11.72 20.87
N ILE A 200 -7.05 10.60 20.19
CA ILE A 200 -6.37 9.44 20.75
C ILE A 200 -5.14 9.18 19.89
N ASN A 201 -3.98 9.07 20.51
CA ASN A 201 -2.77 8.57 19.87
C ASN A 201 -2.38 7.27 20.58
N LEU A 202 -2.31 6.16 19.83
CA LEU A 202 -1.86 4.87 20.36
C LEU A 202 -0.35 4.77 20.08
N ILE A 203 0.46 4.88 21.13
CA ILE A 203 1.92 4.85 21.02
C ILE A 203 2.41 3.45 21.35
N GLY A 204 3.08 2.85 20.35
CA GLY A 204 3.63 1.50 20.25
C GLY A 204 5.10 1.35 20.73
N GLU A 205 5.55 0.21 21.27
CA GLU A 205 6.99 -0.12 21.38
C GLU A 205 7.62 -0.16 19.98
N ASN A 206 6.79 -0.49 18.99
CA ASN A 206 7.10 -0.47 17.56
C ASN A 206 6.80 0.89 16.90
N GLY A 207 6.60 1.96 17.68
CA GLY A 207 6.30 3.31 17.18
C GLY A 207 4.84 3.72 17.30
N GLN A 208 4.52 4.97 16.97
CA GLN A 208 3.17 5.52 17.13
C GLN A 208 2.27 5.14 15.94
N THR A 209 0.95 5.07 16.14
CA THR A 209 0.00 5.21 15.02
C THR A 209 0.36 6.52 14.28
N GLY A 210 0.55 6.46 12.95
CA GLY A 210 1.01 7.59 12.13
C GLY A 210 0.12 8.84 12.21
N ASP A 211 0.42 9.86 11.39
CA ASP A 211 -0.20 11.20 11.43
C ASP A 211 -1.70 11.18 11.77
N LYS A 212 -2.01 11.50 13.04
CA LYS A 212 -3.30 11.90 13.60
C LYS A 212 -4.51 11.43 12.77
N GLU A 213 -4.77 10.13 12.75
CA GLU A 213 -6.03 9.65 12.18
C GLU A 213 -7.20 10.27 12.94
N THR A 214 -8.07 10.98 12.22
CA THR A 214 -9.23 11.65 12.79
C THR A 214 -10.34 10.63 12.97
N TYR A 215 -10.46 10.09 14.17
CA TYR A 215 -11.60 9.25 14.53
C TYR A 215 -12.77 10.14 14.97
N TYR A 216 -13.92 10.04 14.29
CA TYR A 216 -15.17 10.66 14.72
C TYR A 216 -15.73 9.88 15.91
N VAL A 217 -15.56 10.40 17.11
CA VAL A 217 -16.11 9.81 18.34
C VAL A 217 -17.49 10.39 18.61
N SER A 218 -18.52 9.55 18.65
CA SER A 218 -19.84 9.94 19.17
C SER A 218 -19.85 9.79 20.69
N VAL A 219 -19.76 10.91 21.40
CA VAL A 219 -19.89 10.95 22.86
C VAL A 219 -21.38 11.08 23.20
N LYS A 220 -22.01 9.98 23.62
CA LYS A 220 -23.41 10.01 24.06
C LYS A 220 -23.48 10.32 25.55
N THR A 221 -24.02 11.48 25.90
CA THR A 221 -24.46 11.77 27.27
C THR A 221 -25.80 11.10 27.55
N ALA A 222 -26.20 11.01 28.82
CA ALA A 222 -27.52 10.51 29.20
C ALA A 222 -28.65 11.23 28.42
N ASP A 223 -29.74 10.52 28.15
CA ASP A 223 -30.93 11.02 27.43
C ASP A 223 -31.81 11.91 28.34
N VAL A 224 -31.22 12.92 28.97
CA VAL A 224 -31.89 13.88 29.87
C VAL A 224 -31.52 15.33 29.54
N ARG A 225 -32.48 16.24 29.73
CA ARG A 225 -32.33 17.67 29.39
C ARG A 225 -31.25 18.34 30.26
N GLY A 226 -30.22 18.90 29.62
CA GLY A 226 -29.14 19.67 30.28
C GLY A 226 -27.88 18.87 30.61
N ALA A 227 -27.57 17.81 29.86
CA ALA A 227 -26.44 16.91 30.11
C ALA A 227 -25.08 17.34 29.51
N GLY A 228 -25.00 18.47 28.78
CA GLY A 228 -23.74 18.99 28.22
C GLY A 228 -22.87 19.74 29.23
N THR A 229 -21.54 19.78 29.00
CA THR A 229 -20.50 20.46 29.81
C THR A 229 -19.40 21.13 28.99
N ASN A 230 -18.63 22.00 29.66
CA ASN A 230 -17.39 22.62 29.20
C ASN A 230 -16.13 22.02 29.90
N SER A 231 -16.27 20.91 30.62
CA SER A 231 -15.18 20.26 31.35
C SER A 231 -14.36 19.32 30.46
N LYS A 232 -13.11 19.08 30.87
CA LYS A 232 -12.16 18.20 30.17
C LYS A 232 -12.59 16.74 30.28
N VAL A 233 -12.48 15.99 29.19
CA VAL A 233 -12.72 14.54 29.18
C VAL A 233 -11.45 13.79 29.53
N HIS A 234 -11.58 12.82 30.42
CA HIS A 234 -10.52 11.87 30.75
C HIS A 234 -10.80 10.54 30.05
N ILE A 235 -9.78 9.97 29.41
CA ILE A 235 -9.87 8.69 28.70
C ILE A 235 -9.22 7.64 29.60
N GLN A 236 -9.93 6.54 29.83
CA GLN A 236 -9.42 5.40 30.59
C GLN A 236 -9.48 4.16 29.69
N LEU A 237 -8.30 3.65 29.35
CA LEU A 237 -8.17 2.47 28.49
C LEU A 237 -8.20 1.20 29.35
N PHE A 238 -8.94 0.20 28.89
CA PHE A 238 -9.05 -1.11 29.51
C PHE A 238 -8.39 -2.13 28.59
N GLY A 239 -7.39 -2.85 29.09
CA GLY A 239 -6.75 -3.96 28.38
C GLY A 239 -6.90 -5.26 29.18
N LYS A 240 -6.50 -6.39 28.57
CA LYS A 240 -6.50 -7.72 29.21
C LYS A 240 -5.68 -7.81 30.52
N LYS A 241 -4.96 -6.74 30.92
CA LYS A 241 -4.13 -6.67 32.13
C LYS A 241 -4.46 -5.48 33.07
N GLY A 242 -5.58 -4.77 32.89
CA GLY A 242 -6.05 -3.77 33.87
C GLY A 242 -6.46 -2.41 33.31
N VAL A 243 -6.55 -1.43 34.22
CA VAL A 243 -7.06 -0.06 34.02
C VAL A 243 -5.97 0.96 34.35
N THR A 244 -5.89 2.07 33.62
CA THR A 244 -4.98 3.18 33.91
C THR A 244 -5.38 3.94 35.19
N GLY A 245 -4.44 4.20 36.12
CA GLY A 245 -4.65 5.08 37.29
C GLY A 245 -4.39 4.50 38.70
N GLN A 246 -3.77 3.33 38.85
CA GLN A 246 -3.31 2.83 40.15
C GLN A 246 -1.78 2.82 40.22
N ASP A 247 -1.24 3.48 41.23
CA ASP A 247 0.13 3.37 41.77
C ASP A 247 -0.06 2.90 43.23
N LEU A 248 0.76 2.08 43.92
CA LEU A 248 2.05 1.41 43.75
C LEU A 248 2.07 0.37 44.89
N GLN A 249 2.47 -0.89 44.66
CA GLN A 249 3.33 -1.69 45.57
C GLN A 249 3.47 -3.17 45.14
N THR A 250 4.74 -3.61 45.21
CA THR A 250 5.31 -4.99 45.30
C THR A 250 5.32 -5.93 44.08
N TRP A 251 6.49 -5.97 43.40
CA TRP A 251 7.38 -7.09 42.97
C TRP A 251 6.79 -8.36 42.28
N SER A 252 7.40 -9.04 41.28
CA SER A 252 8.78 -9.57 41.09
C SER A 252 8.97 -10.15 39.64
N PRO A 253 10.12 -10.72 39.18
CA PRO A 253 11.00 -10.12 38.18
C PRO A 253 11.27 -11.13 37.05
N TRP A 254 10.26 -11.57 36.33
CA TRP A 254 10.45 -12.37 35.13
C TRP A 254 9.39 -11.92 34.13
N HIS A 255 9.85 -11.13 33.15
CA HIS A 255 9.14 -10.36 32.11
C HIS A 255 8.94 -8.86 32.42
N GLU A 256 9.69 -8.02 31.71
CA GLU A 256 9.57 -6.55 31.59
C GLU A 256 8.58 -6.16 30.44
N PRO A 257 8.08 -4.89 30.37
CA PRO A 257 6.69 -4.51 30.07
C PRO A 257 6.47 -4.12 28.60
N THR A 258 5.28 -3.62 28.20
CA THR A 258 5.13 -2.99 26.85
C THR A 258 4.58 -1.57 26.77
N TRP A 259 4.04 -0.97 27.85
CA TRP A 259 3.47 0.39 27.76
C TRP A 259 3.70 1.22 29.02
N ARG A 260 4.03 2.50 28.85
CA ARG A 260 4.05 3.53 29.91
C ARG A 260 3.62 4.88 29.34
N LEU A 261 2.81 5.63 30.08
CA LEU A 261 2.38 6.97 29.69
C LEU A 261 3.42 8.02 30.11
N LEU A 262 3.84 8.85 29.15
CA LEU A 262 4.61 10.08 29.36
C LEU A 262 3.85 11.22 28.68
N GLU A 263 3.31 12.12 29.51
CA GLU A 263 2.67 13.40 29.20
C GLU A 263 1.22 13.45 28.66
N HIS A 264 0.49 14.39 29.25
CA HIS A 264 -0.72 15.01 28.74
C HIS A 264 -0.39 16.47 28.45
N SER A 265 -0.56 16.95 27.22
CA SER A 265 -0.62 18.39 26.95
C SER A 265 -1.97 18.75 26.33
N LEU A 266 -2.57 19.82 26.87
CA LEU A 266 -3.84 20.39 26.46
C LEU A 266 -3.54 21.79 25.94
N GLY A 267 -3.82 22.04 24.66
CA GLY A 267 -3.91 23.40 24.11
C GLY A 267 -5.38 23.77 23.94
N CYS A 268 -5.79 24.86 24.57
CA CYS A 268 -6.98 25.62 24.17
C CYS A 268 -6.67 26.41 22.90
#